data_AF-A0A1F9C205-F1
#
_entry.id   AF-A0A1F9C205-F1
#
_cell.length_a   1.000
_cell.length_b   1.000
_cell.length_c   1.000
_cell.angle_alpha   90.00
_cell.angle_beta   90.00
_cell.angle_gamma   90.00
#
_symmetry.space_group_name_H-M   'P 1'
#
loop_
_entity.id
_entity.type
_entity.pdbx_description
1 polymer ?
#
loop_
_entity_poly.entity_id
_entity_poly.type
_entity_poly.pdbx_seq_one_letter_code
_entity_poly.pdbx_strand_id
1 'polypeptide(L)'
;MTYSYDPVHKTIKRSESGKGEEILADNIESLQFRYYTSPTDETGTDAPANPGAIERIRVTVTARTGVADPEFGGGDGFRRRQITSYIKVRNPLTP
;
A
#
# COMPACT_ATOMS: atom_id res chain seq x y z
N MET A 1 5.47 8.96 -14.39
CA MET A 1 4.28 8.44 -13.70
C MET A 1 4.69 8.08 -12.29
N THR A 2 4.05 8.65 -11.28
CA THR A 2 4.37 8.45 -9.87
C THR A 2 3.08 8.16 -9.11
N TYR A 3 3.15 7.22 -8.17
CA TYR A 3 2.07 6.92 -7.25
C TYR A 3 2.46 7.39 -5.86
N SER A 4 1.55 8.04 -5.14
CA SER A 4 1.79 8.52 -3.79
C SER A 4 0.61 8.18 -2.89
N TYR A 5 0.91 7.89 -1.63
CA TYR A 5 -0.09 7.78 -0.58
C TYR A 5 -0.09 9.07 0.23
N ASP A 6 -1.26 9.67 0.36
CA ASP A 6 -1.53 10.85 1.17
C ASP A 6 -2.26 10.40 2.44
N PRO A 7 -1.57 10.26 3.58
CA PRO A 7 -2.18 9.79 4.82
C PRO A 7 -3.13 10.81 5.45
N VAL A 8 -2.99 12.10 5.11
CA VAL A 8 -3.84 13.18 5.64
C VAL A 8 -5.21 13.12 4.96
N HIS A 9 -5.22 13.02 3.63
CA HIS A 9 -6.46 12.93 2.85
C HIS A 9 -6.94 11.49 2.66
N LYS A 10 -6.19 10.49 3.14
CA LYS A 10 -6.50 9.06 3.04
C LYS A 10 -6.69 8.60 1.59
N THR A 11 -5.86 9.11 0.68
CA THR A 11 -5.98 8.84 -0.76
C THR A 11 -4.70 8.25 -1.34
N ILE A 12 -4.85 7.39 -2.34
CA ILE A 12 -3.77 7.02 -3.25
C ILE A 12 -3.93 7.84 -4.52
N LYS A 13 -2.87 8.56 -4.90
CA LYS A 13 -2.84 9.46 -6.04
C LYS A 13 -1.91 8.95 -7.13
N ARG A 14 -2.22 9.36 -8.35
CA ARG A 14 -1.42 9.13 -9.55
C ARG A 14 -1.06 10.48 -10.15
N SER A 15 0.23 10.67 -10.43
CA SER A 15 0.76 11.89 -11.05
C SER A 15 1.53 11.55 -12.32
N GLU A 16 1.21 12.24 -13.41
CA GLU A 16 1.85 12.07 -14.71
C GLU A 16 2.24 13.44 -15.27
N SER A 17 3.43 13.53 -15.87
CA SER A 17 3.93 14.81 -16.39
C SER A 17 2.99 15.38 -17.45
N GLY A 18 2.63 16.66 -17.32
CA GLY A 18 1.68 17.31 -18.22
C GLY A 18 0.21 16.95 -18.00
N LYS A 19 -0.10 16.15 -16.97
CA LYS A 19 -1.47 15.88 -16.51
C LYS A 19 -1.61 16.29 -15.04
N GLY A 20 -2.82 16.63 -14.63
CA GLY A 20 -3.12 16.88 -13.22
C GLY A 20 -2.99 15.60 -12.38
N GLU A 21 -2.95 15.75 -11.06
CA GLU A 21 -3.05 14.60 -10.16
C GLU A 21 -4.45 13.99 -10.21
N GLU A 22 -4.50 12.66 -10.15
CA GLU A 22 -5.74 11.88 -10.14
C GLU A 22 -5.82 11.03 -8.86
N ILE A 23 -6.98 11.04 -8.21
CA ILE A 23 -7.26 10.16 -7.08
C ILE A 23 -7.66 8.79 -7.64
N LEU A 24 -6.89 7.76 -7.32
CA LEU A 24 -7.18 6.37 -7.72
C LEU A 24 -7.98 5.60 -6.68
N ALA A 25 -7.77 5.93 -5.41
CA ALA A 25 -8.48 5.31 -4.29
C ALA A 25 -8.62 6.33 -3.16
N ASP A 26 -9.78 6.34 -2.51
CA ASP A 26 -10.06 7.11 -1.30
C ASP A 26 -10.24 6.18 -0.10
N ASN A 27 -10.47 6.78 1.08
CA ASN A 27 -10.74 6.06 2.33
C ASN A 27 -9.67 5.01 2.71
N ILE A 28 -8.42 5.25 2.30
CA ILE A 28 -7.27 4.40 2.62
C ILE A 28 -6.67 4.85 3.95
N GLU A 29 -6.91 4.06 4.99
CA GLU A 29 -6.43 4.33 6.35
C GLU A 29 -4.96 3.95 6.52
N SER A 30 -4.48 2.94 5.79
CA SER A 30 -3.06 2.61 5.78
C SER A 30 -2.62 1.92 4.49
N LEU A 31 -1.39 2.20 4.09
CA LEU A 31 -0.65 1.51 3.05
C LEU A 31 0.73 1.17 3.61
N GLN A 32 1.04 -0.13 3.73
CA GLN A 32 2.33 -0.61 4.22
C GLN A 32 3.03 -1.47 3.17
N PHE A 33 4.34 -1.26 3.04
CA PHE A 33 5.23 -2.11 2.27
C PHE A 33 6.18 -2.83 3.20
N ARG A 34 6.32 -4.14 3.00
CA ARG A 34 7.37 -4.96 3.62
C ARG A 34 8.21 -5.58 2.51
N TYR A 35 9.51 -5.43 2.59
CA TYR A 35 10.46 -5.90 1.59
C TYR A 35 11.18 -7.15 2.09
N TYR A 36 11.42 -8.10 1.20
CA TYR A 36 12.12 -9.35 1.49
C TYR A 36 13.29 -9.49 0.53
N THR A 37 14.48 -9.72 1.09
CA THR A 37 15.74 -9.84 0.33
C THR A 37 16.25 -11.27 0.25
N SER A 38 15.45 -12.23 0.69
CA SER A 38 15.72 -13.67 0.63
C SER A 38 14.41 -14.42 0.47
N PRO A 39 14.37 -15.54 -0.27
CA PRO A 39 13.16 -16.32 -0.44
C PRO A 39 12.71 -17.01 0.86
N THR A 40 13.63 -17.22 1.80
CA THR A 40 13.36 -17.87 3.09
C THR A 40 13.11 -16.88 4.22
N ASP A 41 13.27 -15.57 3.98
CA ASP A 41 12.94 -14.55 4.97
C ASP A 41 11.42 -14.35 5.02
N GLU A 42 10.85 -14.53 6.21
CA GLU A 42 9.44 -14.33 6.51
C GLU A 42 9.19 -13.06 7.34
N THR A 43 10.26 -12.48 7.90
CA THR A 43 10.16 -11.29 8.74
C THR A 43 10.06 -10.04 7.89
N GLY A 44 10.88 -9.91 6.84
CA GLY A 44 10.97 -8.73 5.99
C GLY A 44 11.37 -7.46 6.74
N THR A 45 11.63 -6.39 6.00
CA THR A 45 12.01 -5.06 6.53
C THR A 45 11.19 -3.96 5.88
N ASP A 46 10.98 -2.85 6.58
CA ASP A 46 10.36 -1.65 6.03
C ASP A 46 11.40 -0.72 5.35
N ALA A 47 12.70 -0.96 5.58
CA ALA A 47 13.82 -0.19 5.05
C ALA A 47 14.99 -1.11 4.65
N PRO A 48 14.98 -1.72 3.45
CA PRO A 48 16.05 -2.59 3.00
C PRO A 48 17.33 -1.79 2.72
N ALA A 49 18.46 -2.26 3.26
CA ALA A 49 19.76 -1.61 3.06
C ALA A 49 20.23 -1.62 1.59
N ASN A 50 19.87 -2.67 0.85
CA ASN A 50 20.13 -2.79 -0.58
C ASN A 50 18.80 -3.02 -1.34
N PRO A 51 18.24 -1.97 -1.97
CA PRO A 51 17.02 -2.10 -2.78
C PRO A 51 17.16 -3.08 -3.96
N GLY A 52 18.37 -3.26 -4.50
CA GLY A 52 18.65 -4.21 -5.58
C GLY A 52 18.59 -5.68 -5.15
N ALA A 53 18.56 -5.95 -3.84
CA ALA A 53 18.40 -7.31 -3.31
C ALA A 53 16.92 -7.68 -3.05
N ILE A 54 15.96 -6.78 -3.30
CA ILE A 54 14.54 -7.06 -3.03
C ILE A 54 14.01 -8.09 -4.03
N GLU A 55 13.58 -9.24 -3.53
CA GLU A 55 13.02 -10.33 -4.33
C GLU A 55 11.48 -10.40 -4.23
N ARG A 56 10.93 -9.95 -3.11
CA ARG A 56 9.48 -9.97 -2.84
C ARG A 56 9.05 -8.75 -2.05
N ILE A 57 7.83 -8.30 -2.31
CA ILE A 57 7.19 -7.19 -1.62
C ILE A 57 5.85 -7.69 -1.09
N ARG A 58 5.59 -7.52 0.20
CA ARG A 58 4.24 -7.63 0.77
C ARG A 58 3.65 -6.24 0.84
N VAL A 59 2.52 -6.06 0.18
CA VAL A 59 1.73 -4.82 0.23
C VAL A 59 0.49 -5.10 1.05
N THR A 60 0.27 -4.30 2.09
CA THR A 60 -0.93 -4.37 2.93
C THR A 60 -1.65 -3.05 2.85
N VAL A 61 -2.91 -3.08 2.43
CA VAL A 61 -3.80 -1.92 2.34
C VAL A 61 -4.96 -2.10 3.30
N THR A 62 -5.21 -1.12 4.14
CA THR A 62 -6.42 -1.04 4.95
C THR A 62 -7.29 0.10 4.45
N ALA A 63 -8.51 -0.23 4.03
CA ALA A 63 -9.49 0.73 3.57
C ALA A 63 -10.76 0.65 4.41
N ARG A 64 -11.51 1.74 4.45
CA ARG A 64 -12.82 1.80 5.10
C ARG A 64 -13.92 2.23 4.12
N THR A 65 -15.18 2.03 4.49
CA THR A 65 -16.31 2.61 3.74
C THR A 65 -16.28 4.13 3.80
N GLY A 66 -16.70 4.79 2.71
CA GLY A 66 -16.81 6.25 2.67
C GLY A 66 -17.95 6.82 3.52
N VAL A 67 -18.95 5.98 3.79
CA VAL A 67 -20.07 6.29 4.69
C VAL A 67 -20.09 5.34 5.87
N ALA A 68 -20.61 5.82 7.00
CA ALA A 68 -20.89 4.97 8.14
C ALA A 68 -21.99 3.97 7.74
N ASP A 69 -21.86 2.74 8.22
CA ASP A 69 -22.86 1.71 8.09
C ASP A 69 -23.67 1.64 9.39
N PRO A 70 -24.92 2.11 9.42
CA PRO A 70 -25.76 2.09 10.62
C PRO A 70 -26.03 0.68 11.14
N GLU A 71 -25.95 -0.34 10.28
CA GLU A 71 -26.15 -1.74 10.65
C GLU A 71 -24.84 -2.39 11.14
N PHE A 72 -23.70 -1.71 11.00
CA PHE A 72 -22.44 -2.17 11.54
C PHE A 72 -22.38 -1.91 13.04
N GLY A 73 -22.83 -2.88 13.83
CA GLY A 73 -22.89 -2.82 15.30
C GLY A 73 -21.54 -2.83 16.04
N GLY A 74 -20.44 -2.41 15.41
CA GLY A 74 -19.10 -2.40 16.00
C GLY A 74 -18.29 -1.13 15.69
N GLY A 75 -17.37 -0.77 16.60
CA GLY A 75 -16.37 0.28 16.38
C GLY A 75 -16.94 1.69 16.20
N ASP A 76 -16.39 2.43 15.24
CA ASP A 76 -16.73 3.83 14.89
C ASP A 76 -17.81 3.94 13.80
N GLY A 77 -18.53 2.84 13.51
CA GLY A 77 -19.57 2.80 12.49
C GLY A 77 -19.06 2.66 11.05
N PHE A 78 -17.76 2.48 10.80
CA PHE A 78 -17.23 2.26 9.45
C PHE A 78 -16.71 0.84 9.27
N ARG A 79 -17.11 0.18 8.17
CA ARG A 79 -16.56 -1.14 7.83
C ARG A 79 -15.16 -0.99 7.28
N ARG A 80 -14.23 -1.82 7.79
CA ARG A 80 -12.85 -1.89 7.32
C ARG A 80 -12.58 -3.20 6.59
N ARG A 81 -11.73 -3.14 5.57
CA ARG A 81 -11.15 -4.32 4.92
C ARG A 81 -9.65 -4.15 4.78
N GLN A 82 -8.93 -5.22 5.07
CA GLN A 82 -7.51 -5.33 4.82
C GLN A 82 -7.28 -6.27 3.65
N ILE A 83 -6.52 -5.82 2.65
CA ILE A 83 -6.06 -6.64 1.53
C ILE A 83 -4.55 -6.76 1.64
N THR A 84 -4.04 -7.97 1.53
CA THR A 84 -2.60 -8.25 1.54
C THR A 84 -2.21 -9.02 0.29
N SER A 85 -1.21 -8.52 -0.42
CA SER A 85 -0.69 -9.10 -1.65
C SER A 85 0.81 -9.32 -1.56
N TYR A 86 1.29 -10.44 -2.10
CA TYR A 86 2.72 -10.73 -2.24
C TYR A 86 3.12 -10.64 -3.71
N ILE A 87 4.07 -9.76 -4.00
CA ILE A 87 4.55 -9.47 -5.35
C ILE A 87 5.98 -9.99 -5.45
N LYS A 88 6.23 -10.92 -6.39
CA LYS A 88 7.58 -11.34 -6.74
C LYS A 88 8.19 -10.35 -7.72
N VAL A 89 9.35 -9.78 -7.38
CA VAL A 89 10.10 -8.87 -8.24
C VAL A 89 10.91 -9.72 -9.23
N ARG A 90 10.66 -9.54 -10.54
CA ARG A 90 11.35 -10.30 -11.59
C ARG A 90 12.62 -9.61 -12.12
N ASN A 91 12.66 -8.28 -12.07
CA ASN A 91 13.82 -7.46 -12.46
C ASN A 91 14.19 -6.54 -11.29
N PRO A 92 15.02 -6.99 -10.35
CA PRO A 92 15.55 -6.10 -9.33
C PRO A 92 16.37 -4.98 -10.00
N LEU A 93 16.37 -3.78 -9.39
CA LEU A 93 17.23 -2.69 -9.83
C LEU A 93 18.68 -3.14 -9.66
N THR A 94 19.37 -3.46 -10.75
CA THR A 94 20.81 -3.69 -10.73
C THR A 94 21.52 -2.42 -10.27
N PRO A 95 22.54 -2.51 -9.39
CA PRO A 95 23.35 -1.37 -8.98
C PRO A 95 24.00 -0.64 -10.16
#